data_AF-A0A2R6DJZ9-F1
#
_entry.id   AF-A0A2R6DJZ9-F1
#
_cell.length_a   1.000
_cell.length_b   1.000
_cell.length_c   1.000
_cell.angle_alpha   90.00
_cell.angle_beta   90.00
_cell.angle_gamma   90.00
#
_symmetry.space_group_name_H-M   'P 1'
#
loop_
_entity.id
_entity.type
_entity.pdbx_description
1 polymer ?
#
loop_
_entity_poly.entity_id
_entity_poly.type
_entity_poly.pdbx_seq_one_letter_code
_entity_poly.pdbx_strand_id
1 'polypeptide(L)' 'MYLPSLDRFDAAAALAALGLLVFGYLVYPTHLVQVTVWLSIFTISVGWLAFFLWKWMYDVDL' A
#
# COMPACT_ATOMS: atom_id res chain seq x y z
N MET A 1 6.22 18.01 15.13
CA MET A 1 5.30 16.94 14.69
C MET A 1 6.09 15.66 14.55
N TYR A 2 5.79 14.65 15.36
CA TYR A 2 6.38 13.31 15.21
C TYR A 2 5.62 12.55 14.11
N LEU A 3 6.20 11.45 13.61
CA LEU A 3 5.51 10.58 12.66
C LEU A 3 4.27 9.96 13.34
N PRO A 4 3.12 9.87 12.64
CA PRO A 4 1.93 9.17 13.15
C PRO A 4 2.25 7.73 13.54
N SER A 5 1.52 7.23 14.53
CA SER A 5 1.56 5.82 14.93
C SER A 5 1.19 4.90 13.77
N LEU A 6 1.89 3.75 13.69
CA LEU A 6 1.59 2.70 12.71
C LEU A 6 0.26 2.02 13.09
N ASP A 7 -0.69 2.02 12.17
CA ASP A 7 -2.03 1.47 12.35
C ASP A 7 -2.29 0.27 11.40
N ARG A 8 -3.38 -0.46 11.63
CA ARG A 8 -3.87 -1.58 10.83
C ARG A 8 -4.00 -1.24 9.33
N PHE A 9 -4.28 0.02 8.98
CA PHE A 9 -4.36 0.44 7.58
C PHE A 9 -2.99 0.49 6.90
N ASP A 10 -1.94 0.85 7.64
CA ASP A 10 -0.56 0.82 7.13
C ASP A 10 -0.13 -0.63 6.88
N ALA A 11 -0.45 -1.52 7.84
CA ALA A 11 -0.21 -2.95 7.69
C ALA A 11 -1.02 -3.56 6.53
N ALA A 12 -2.29 -3.17 6.36
CA ALA A 12 -3.13 -3.65 5.27
C ALA A 12 -2.60 -3.22 3.90
N ALA A 13 -2.13 -1.97 3.75
CA ALA A 13 -1.54 -1.48 2.52
C ALA A 13 -0.25 -2.26 2.17
N ALA A 14 0.62 -2.49 3.16
CA ALA A 14 1.84 -3.26 2.98
C ALA A 14 1.56 -4.73 2.62
N LEU A 15 0.63 -5.38 3.33
CA LEU A 15 0.23 -6.76 3.07
C LEU A 15 -0.43 -6.92 1.69
N ALA A 16 -1.27 -5.97 1.28
CA ALA A 16 -1.88 -5.98 -0.05
C ALA A 16 -0.81 -5.87 -1.15
N ALA A 17 0.17 -4.97 -0.99
CA ALA A 17 1.25 -4.84 -1.95
C ALA A 17 2.11 -6.12 -2.03
N LEU A 18 2.47 -6.71 -0.90
CA LEU A 18 3.19 -7.98 -0.84
C LEU A 18 2.41 -9.13 -1.48
N GLY A 19 1.10 -9.23 -1.20
CA GLY A 19 0.23 -10.25 -1.79
C GLY A 19 0.15 -10.12 -3.31
N LEU A 20 0.06 -8.89 -3.84
CA LEU A 20 0.07 -8.65 -5.27
C LEU A 20 1.41 -9.01 -5.93
N LEU A 21 2.54 -8.72 -5.28
CA LEU A 21 3.86 -9.15 -5.77
C LEU A 21 3.98 -10.67 -5.81
N VAL A 22 3.55 -11.35 -4.73
CA VAL A 22 3.50 -12.83 -4.70
C VAL A 22 2.63 -13.36 -5.83
N PHE A 23 1.45 -12.78 -6.04
CA PHE A 23 0.56 -13.18 -7.13
C PHE A 23 1.20 -12.98 -8.52
N GLY A 24 1.79 -11.81 -8.77
CA GLY A 24 2.34 -11.44 -10.08
C GLY A 24 3.68 -12.07 -10.42
N TYR A 25 4.43 -12.57 -9.44
CA TYR A 25 5.76 -13.17 -9.68
C TYR A 25 5.83 -14.66 -9.34
N LEU A 26 4.97 -15.18 -8.47
CA LEU A 26 5.00 -16.60 -8.07
C LEU A 26 3.79 -17.41 -8.56
N VAL A 27 2.61 -16.79 -8.70
CA VAL A 27 1.39 -17.52 -9.09
C VAL A 27 1.12 -17.40 -10.59
N TYR A 28 1.12 -16.18 -11.15
CA TYR A 28 0.89 -15.92 -12.57
C TYR A 28 1.94 -14.96 -13.16
N PRO A 29 3.18 -15.44 -13.40
CA PRO A 29 4.32 -14.60 -13.80
C PRO A 29 4.31 -14.20 -15.29
N THR A 30 3.20 -13.65 -15.76
CA THR A 30 3.11 -13.08 -17.11
C THR A 30 3.39 -11.58 -17.07
N HIS A 31 4.00 -11.05 -18.13
CA HIS A 31 4.36 -9.63 -18.21
C HIS A 31 3.15 -8.71 -18.00
N LEU A 32 1.99 -9.06 -18.59
CA LEU A 32 0.76 -8.29 -18.43
C LEU A 32 0.32 -8.24 -16.97
N VAL A 33 0.31 -9.38 -16.26
CA VAL A 33 -0.06 -9.44 -14.83
C VAL A 33 0.92 -8.63 -13.98
N GLN A 34 2.22 -8.69 -14.25
CA GLN A 34 3.22 -7.91 -13.50
C GLN A 34 3.00 -6.39 -13.65
N VAL A 35 2.73 -5.93 -14.87
CA VAL A 35 2.40 -4.50 -15.11
C VAL A 35 1.14 -4.10 -14.35
N THR A 36 0.09 -4.93 -14.39
CA THR A 36 -1.15 -4.67 -13.64
C THR A 36 -0.89 -4.65 -12.12
N VAL A 37 -0.11 -5.59 -11.60
CA VAL A 37 0.28 -5.66 -10.18
C VAL A 37 0.98 -4.37 -9.76
N TRP A 38 1.95 -3.88 -10.53
CA TRP A 38 2.66 -2.65 -10.21
C TRP A 38 1.76 -1.42 -10.27
N LEU A 39 0.83 -1.34 -11.23
CA LEU A 39 -0.17 -0.27 -11.28
C LEU A 39 -1.08 -0.30 -10.05
N SER A 40 -1.54 -1.48 -9.62
CA SER A 40 -2.36 -1.63 -8.41
C SER A 40 -1.59 -1.23 -7.14
N ILE A 41 -0.33 -1.66 -7.01
CA ILE A 41 0.55 -1.28 -5.88
C ILE A 41 0.74 0.24 -5.84
N PHE A 42 0.93 0.86 -6.99
CA PHE A 42 1.05 2.32 -7.09
C PHE A 42 -0.23 3.00 -6.58
N THR A 43 -1.41 2.57 -7.02
CA THR A 43 -2.68 3.13 -6.55
C THR A 43 -2.86 2.95 -5.04
N ILE A 44 -2.55 1.77 -4.50
CA ILE A 44 -2.60 1.51 -3.05
C ILE A 44 -1.65 2.45 -2.31
N SER A 45 -0.42 2.60 -2.81
CA SER A 45 0.61 3.45 -2.20
C SER A 45 0.20 4.92 -2.16
N VAL A 46 -0.42 5.44 -3.24
CA VAL A 46 -0.92 6.82 -3.29
C VAL A 46 -2.08 7.03 -2.30
N GLY A 47 -3.03 6.08 -2.24
CA GLY A 47 -4.14 6.16 -1.29
C GLY A 47 -3.68 6.08 0.15
N TRP A 48 -2.76 5.17 0.45
CA TRP A 48 -2.12 5.04 1.75
C TRP A 48 -1.37 6.33 2.13
N LEU A 49 -0.55 6.88 1.23
CA LEU A 49 0.20 8.10 1.49
C LEU A 49 -0.73 9.28 1.78
N ALA A 50 -1.80 9.44 1.00
CA ALA A 50 -2.78 10.50 1.23
C ALA A 50 -3.44 10.38 2.62
N PHE A 51 -3.80 9.16 3.03
CA PHE A 51 -4.37 8.90 4.35
C PHE A 51 -3.36 9.12 5.48
N PHE A 52 -2.12 8.69 5.30
CA PHE A 52 -1.04 8.90 6.27
C PHE A 52 -0.72 10.38 6.45
N LEU A 53 -0.65 11.15 5.36
CA LEU A 53 -0.48 12.60 5.39
C LEU A 53 -1.66 13.29 6.06
N TRP A 54 -2.88 12.81 5.83
CA TRP A 54 -4.08 13.31 6.50
C TRP A 54 -4.00 13.08 8.02
N LYS A 55 -3.66 11.86 8.46
CA LYS A 55 -3.42 11.56 9.89
C LYS A 55 -2.37 12.49 10.49
N TRP A 56 -1.27 12.69 9.76
CA TRP A 56 -0.16 13.53 10.20
C TRP A 56 -0.53 15.01 10.32
N MET A 57 -1.28 15.52 9.35
CA MET A 57 -1.69 16.93 9.31
C MET A 57 -2.70 17.26 10.41
N TYR A 58 -3.57 16.31 10.76
CA TYR A 58 -4.65 16.51 11.73
C TYR A 58 -4.42 15.86 13.10
N ASP A 59 -3.24 15.27 13.33
CA ASP A 59 -2.86 14.60 14.59
C ASP A 59 -3.90 13.54 15.03
N VAL A 60 -4.37 12.76 14.05
CA VAL A 60 -5.40 11.72 14.26
C VAL A 60 -4.74 10.39 14.58
N ASP A 61 -4.95 9.91 15.80
CA ASP A 61 -4.62 8.55 16.23
C ASP A 61 -5.82 7.61 16.04
N LEU A 62 -5.57 6.46 15.42
CA LEU A 62 -6.57 5.42 15.09
C LEU A 62 -6.14 4.07 15.66
#